data_AF-U4TZC4-F1
#
_entry.id   AF-U4TZC4-F1
#
_cell.length_a   1.000
_cell.length_b   1.000
_cell.length_c   1.000
_cell.angle_alpha   90.00
_cell.angle_beta   90.00
_cell.angle_gamma   90.00
#
_symmetry.space_group_name_H-M   'P 1'
#
loop_
_entity.id
_entity.type
_entity.pdbx_description
1 polymer ?
#
loop_
_entity_poly.entity_id
_entity_poly.type
_entity_poly.pdbx_seq_one_letter_code
_entity_poly.pdbx_strand_id
1 'polypeptide(L)'
;MYKKANEGLERVWITGYRSYELGVYGTQDPKLQVIQYLLDKTLRRYVDDGLRWVISGGQLGIEQWALSSALAIKADLGVPKTAMMLPFTDFGQKWNEDNQGRLAALKGQVDFSASVSASAYQSWRQLRAYQTFMLTHTDGAILVYDPEQEGKPKYDYDIITKYQETTTYPMELIDFYTLQDAANEYEESQRPDTWDE
;
A
#
# COMPACT_ATOMS: atom_id res chain seq x y z
N MET A 1 20.70 -17.39 -13.83
CA MET A 1 19.30 -17.81 -14.02
C MET A 1 18.47 -16.80 -13.24
N TYR A 2 17.93 -15.77 -13.91
CA TYR A 2 17.13 -14.74 -13.25
C TYR A 2 15.73 -15.30 -13.03
N LYS A 3 15.37 -15.62 -11.78
CA LYS A 3 13.96 -15.79 -11.42
C LYS A 3 13.27 -14.44 -11.65
N LYS A 4 12.15 -14.41 -12.36
CA LYS A 4 11.26 -13.24 -12.37
C LYS A 4 10.97 -12.88 -10.90
N ALA A 5 11.08 -11.61 -10.55
CA ALA A 5 11.02 -11.15 -9.16
C ALA A 5 9.69 -11.48 -8.43
N ASN A 6 8.63 -11.82 -9.18
CA ASN A 6 7.26 -11.89 -8.67
C ASN A 6 6.58 -13.27 -8.83
N GLU A 7 7.26 -14.33 -9.28
CA GLU A 7 6.63 -15.66 -9.38
C GLU A 7 6.19 -16.17 -7.99
N GLY A 8 4.87 -16.19 -7.74
CA GLY A 8 4.26 -16.95 -6.63
C GLY A 8 3.97 -16.18 -5.35
N LEU A 9 3.91 -14.84 -5.37
CA LEU A 9 3.48 -14.07 -4.19
C LEU A 9 1.95 -14.04 -4.10
N GLU A 10 1.36 -14.90 -3.26
CA GLU A 10 -0.10 -14.94 -3.08
C GLU A 10 -0.61 -13.83 -2.17
N ARG A 11 0.19 -13.36 -1.20
CA ARG A 11 -0.18 -12.34 -0.22
C ARG A 11 0.92 -11.28 -0.14
N VAL A 12 0.61 -10.02 -0.43
CA VAL A 12 1.58 -8.92 -0.33
C VAL A 12 1.19 -7.92 0.75
N TRP A 13 2.18 -7.49 1.52
CA TRP A 13 2.05 -6.32 2.38
C TRP A 13 2.30 -5.05 1.56
N ILE A 14 1.34 -4.14 1.50
CA ILE A 14 1.56 -2.81 0.90
C ILE A 14 1.60 -1.75 1.99
N THR A 15 2.65 -0.96 2.01
CA THR A 15 2.81 0.20 2.92
C THR A 15 3.62 1.29 2.23
N GLY A 16 3.76 2.44 2.87
CA GLY A 16 4.51 3.56 2.33
C GLY A 16 4.16 4.87 2.99
N TYR A 17 4.52 5.96 2.32
CA TYR A 17 4.34 7.31 2.84
C TYR A 17 2.92 7.62 3.25
N ARG A 18 2.81 8.45 4.29
CA ARG A 18 1.56 9.07 4.67
C ARG A 18 1.20 10.19 3.71
N SER A 19 -0.09 10.50 3.59
CA SER A 19 -0.56 11.52 2.65
C SER A 19 0.13 12.88 2.84
N TYR A 20 0.38 13.30 4.09
CA TYR A 20 1.08 14.54 4.37
C TYR A 20 2.58 14.51 4.02
N GLU A 21 3.22 13.33 3.99
CA GLU A 21 4.64 13.18 3.60
C GLU A 21 4.81 13.36 2.09
N LEU A 22 3.78 13.00 1.31
CA LEU A 22 3.73 13.22 -0.14
C LEU A 22 3.15 14.61 -0.51
N GLY A 23 2.68 15.36 0.49
CA GLY A 23 1.98 16.62 0.30
C GLY A 23 0.73 16.46 -0.57
N VAL A 24 -0.04 15.40 -0.33
CA VAL A 24 -1.28 15.07 -1.03
C VAL A 24 -2.46 15.38 -0.11
N TYR A 25 -3.35 16.27 -0.57
CA TYR A 25 -4.47 16.75 0.24
C TYR A 25 -5.80 16.65 -0.50
N GLY A 26 -6.72 15.87 0.05
CA GLY A 26 -8.04 15.65 -0.57
C GLY A 26 -8.00 14.67 -1.74
N THR A 27 -9.17 14.42 -2.32
CA THR A 27 -9.37 13.36 -3.33
C THR A 27 -9.22 13.82 -4.77
N GLN A 28 -9.08 15.13 -5.00
CA GLN A 28 -8.93 15.73 -6.35
C GLN A 28 -7.48 16.13 -6.65
N ASP A 29 -6.54 15.83 -5.75
CA ASP A 29 -5.14 16.17 -5.93
C ASP A 29 -4.55 15.41 -7.14
N PRO A 30 -3.94 16.09 -8.11
CA PRO A 30 -3.33 15.42 -9.27
C PRO A 30 -2.27 14.38 -8.89
N LYS A 31 -1.53 14.60 -7.79
CA LYS A 31 -0.56 13.60 -7.29
C LYS A 31 -1.25 12.31 -6.87
N LEU A 32 -2.45 12.41 -6.29
CA LEU A 32 -3.21 11.23 -5.91
C LEU A 32 -3.59 10.41 -7.15
N GLN A 33 -3.97 11.06 -8.25
CA GLN A 33 -4.30 10.36 -9.50
C GLN A 33 -3.10 9.57 -10.03
N VAL A 34 -1.90 10.19 -10.03
CA VAL A 34 -0.66 9.50 -10.42
C VAL A 34 -0.34 8.32 -9.50
N ILE A 35 -0.48 8.49 -8.18
CA ILE A 35 -0.24 7.42 -7.21
C ILE A 35 -1.22 6.28 -7.41
N GLN A 36 -2.50 6.57 -7.64
CA GLN A 36 -3.52 5.56 -7.92
C GLN A 36 -3.24 4.84 -9.25
N TYR A 37 -2.87 5.58 -10.30
CA TYR A 37 -2.44 4.99 -11.58
C TYR A 37 -1.28 4.00 -11.37
N LEU A 38 -0.25 4.39 -10.62
CA LEU A 38 0.88 3.53 -10.31
C LEU A 38 0.48 2.30 -9.48
N LEU A 39 -0.32 2.48 -8.42
CA LEU A 39 -0.79 1.39 -7.58
C LEU A 39 -1.65 0.41 -8.38
N ASP A 40 -2.54 0.90 -9.24
CA ASP A 40 -3.39 0.08 -10.11
C ASP A 40 -2.54 -0.74 -11.09
N LYS A 41 -1.62 -0.09 -11.80
CA LYS A 41 -0.69 -0.75 -12.74
C LYS A 41 0.15 -1.82 -12.04
N THR A 42 0.70 -1.49 -10.88
CA THR A 42 1.52 -2.40 -10.07
C THR A 42 0.69 -3.60 -9.62
N LEU A 43 -0.45 -3.36 -8.97
CA LEU A 43 -1.31 -4.42 -8.45
C LEU A 43 -1.84 -5.35 -9.55
N ARG A 44 -2.21 -4.82 -10.72
CA ARG A 44 -2.64 -5.64 -11.86
C ARG A 44 -1.53 -6.59 -12.31
N ARG A 45 -0.28 -6.11 -12.43
CA ARG A 45 0.88 -6.98 -12.71
C ARG A 45 1.03 -8.09 -11.68
N TYR A 46 0.90 -7.77 -10.39
CA TYR A 46 0.96 -8.80 -9.35
C TYR A 46 -0.20 -9.79 -9.41
N VAL A 47 -1.42 -9.34 -9.74
CA VAL A 47 -2.59 -10.21 -9.94
C VAL A 47 -2.37 -11.18 -11.09
N ASP A 48 -1.85 -10.70 -12.22
CA ASP A 48 -1.48 -11.52 -13.37
C ASP A 48 -0.43 -12.57 -13.00
N ASP A 49 0.51 -12.20 -12.12
CA ASP A 49 1.56 -13.08 -11.58
C ASP A 49 1.08 -13.98 -10.42
N GLY A 50 -0.21 -13.94 -10.06
CA GLY A 50 -0.84 -14.88 -9.12
C GLY A 50 -1.25 -14.31 -7.76
N LEU A 51 -1.19 -12.99 -7.56
CA LEU A 51 -1.61 -12.36 -6.30
C LEU A 51 -3.08 -12.69 -5.96
N ARG A 52 -3.32 -12.97 -4.66
CA ARG A 52 -4.64 -13.30 -4.12
C ARG A 52 -5.06 -12.41 -2.97
N TRP A 53 -4.13 -11.80 -2.24
CA TRP A 53 -4.41 -10.93 -1.11
C TRP A 53 -3.52 -9.70 -1.08
N VAL A 54 -4.16 -8.53 -0.99
CA VAL A 54 -3.51 -7.30 -0.57
C VAL A 54 -3.77 -7.11 0.92
N ILE A 55 -2.71 -7.13 1.72
CA ILE A 55 -2.77 -6.90 3.17
C ILE A 55 -2.09 -5.57 3.46
N SER A 56 -2.79 -4.68 4.15
CA SER A 56 -2.31 -3.32 4.41
C SER A 56 -2.82 -2.82 5.75
N GLY A 57 -2.28 -1.69 6.20
CA GLY A 57 -2.75 -0.99 7.39
C GLY A 57 -3.88 -0.02 7.09
N GLY A 58 -4.19 0.81 8.09
CA GLY A 58 -5.22 1.84 7.99
C GLY A 58 -4.68 3.26 7.87
N GLN A 59 -3.37 3.48 7.75
CA GLN A 59 -2.77 4.80 7.78
C GLN A 59 -3.20 5.67 6.57
N LEU A 60 -3.42 6.97 6.82
CA LEU A 60 -3.71 7.93 5.76
C LEU A 60 -2.54 8.00 4.77
N GLY A 61 -2.81 7.77 3.48
CA GLY A 61 -1.79 7.70 2.43
C GLY A 61 -1.79 6.35 1.73
N ILE A 62 -0.59 5.86 1.42
CA ILE A 62 -0.38 4.67 0.58
C ILE A 62 -1.17 3.45 1.08
N GLU A 63 -1.22 3.21 2.39
CA GLU A 63 -1.93 2.04 2.93
C GLU A 63 -3.42 2.01 2.56
N GLN A 64 -4.13 3.15 2.73
CA GLN A 64 -5.55 3.25 2.36
C GLN A 64 -5.77 3.29 0.84
N TRP A 65 -4.88 3.94 0.10
CA TRP A 65 -4.98 4.03 -1.36
C TRP A 65 -4.77 2.67 -2.02
N ALA A 66 -3.80 1.88 -1.53
CA ALA A 66 -3.55 0.52 -2.01
C ALA A 66 -4.76 -0.41 -1.80
N LEU A 67 -5.43 -0.32 -0.64
CA LEU A 67 -6.67 -1.06 -0.40
C LEU A 67 -7.79 -0.62 -1.34
N SER A 68 -7.91 0.68 -1.61
CA SER A 68 -8.91 1.22 -2.53
C SER A 68 -8.66 0.74 -3.98
N SER A 69 -7.42 0.79 -4.45
CA SER A 69 -7.01 0.26 -5.76
C SER A 69 -7.26 -1.25 -5.86
N ALA A 70 -6.92 -2.02 -4.82
CA ALA A 70 -7.17 -3.46 -4.79
C ALA A 70 -8.67 -3.80 -4.84
N LEU A 71 -9.52 -3.03 -4.16
CA LEU A 71 -10.98 -3.16 -4.23
C LEU A 71 -11.52 -2.87 -5.64
N ALA A 72 -11.00 -1.84 -6.31
CA ALA A 72 -11.37 -1.51 -7.68
C ALA A 72 -10.98 -2.62 -8.67
N ILE A 73 -9.75 -3.14 -8.55
CA ILE A 73 -9.27 -4.26 -9.37
C ILE A 73 -10.10 -5.52 -9.10
N LYS A 74 -10.45 -5.81 -7.84
CA LYS A 74 -11.31 -6.93 -7.49
C LYS A 74 -12.70 -6.81 -8.09
N ALA A 75 -13.27 -5.62 -8.17
CA ALA A 75 -14.57 -5.42 -8.81
C ALA A 75 -14.55 -5.77 -10.31
N ASP A 76 -13.40 -5.58 -10.97
CA ASP A 76 -13.14 -5.89 -12.38
C ASP A 76 -12.79 -7.38 -12.59
N LEU A 77 -11.86 -7.92 -11.78
CA LEU A 77 -11.22 -9.23 -12.01
C LEU A 77 -11.65 -10.33 -11.03
N GLY A 78 -12.41 -10.01 -9.98
CA GLY A 78 -12.78 -10.92 -8.89
C GLY A 78 -11.66 -11.20 -7.86
N VAL A 79 -10.45 -10.69 -8.10
CA VAL A 79 -9.25 -10.79 -7.26
C VAL A 79 -8.47 -9.47 -7.32
N PRO A 80 -7.64 -9.13 -6.32
CA PRO A 80 -7.34 -9.86 -5.09
C PRO A 80 -8.36 -9.59 -3.98
N LYS A 81 -8.38 -10.41 -2.93
CA LYS A 81 -9.05 -10.07 -1.66
C LYS A 81 -8.25 -9.01 -0.91
N THR A 82 -8.91 -8.27 -0.02
CA THR A 82 -8.29 -7.19 0.74
C THR A 82 -8.39 -7.41 2.25
N ALA A 83 -7.29 -7.15 2.96
CA ALA A 83 -7.24 -7.23 4.42
C ALA A 83 -6.66 -5.94 5.02
N MET A 84 -7.43 -5.28 5.90
CA MET A 84 -6.97 -4.13 6.68
C MET A 84 -6.64 -4.55 8.11
N MET A 85 -5.35 -4.54 8.44
CA MET A 85 -4.84 -4.87 9.76
C MET A 85 -4.48 -3.60 10.52
N LEU A 86 -5.02 -3.42 11.72
CA LEU A 86 -4.70 -2.27 12.57
C LEU A 86 -3.78 -2.70 13.72
N PRO A 87 -2.84 -1.87 14.16
CA PRO A 87 -1.97 -2.24 15.28
C PRO A 87 -2.72 -2.35 16.62
N PHE A 88 -3.84 -1.63 16.79
CA PHE A 88 -4.65 -1.55 18.01
C PHE A 88 -6.09 -1.10 17.68
N THR A 89 -6.99 -1.13 18.67
CA THR A 89 -8.44 -0.97 18.44
C THR A 89 -8.92 0.45 18.18
N ASP A 90 -8.27 1.45 18.78
CA ASP A 90 -8.62 2.88 18.69
C ASP A 90 -7.76 3.63 17.64
N PHE A 91 -7.30 2.90 16.62
CA PHE A 91 -6.52 3.47 15.53
C PHE A 91 -7.32 4.53 14.77
N GLY A 92 -6.70 5.69 14.55
CA GLY A 92 -7.32 6.83 13.87
C GLY A 92 -8.23 7.70 14.74
N GLN A 93 -8.46 7.38 16.02
CA GLN A 93 -9.39 8.15 16.89
C GLN A 93 -9.04 9.63 17.05
N LYS A 94 -7.77 10.01 16.83
CA LYS A 94 -7.27 11.39 16.95
C LYS A 94 -7.31 12.17 15.62
N TRP A 95 -7.76 11.55 14.53
CA TRP A 95 -7.92 12.24 13.26
C TRP A 95 -9.17 13.11 13.25
N ASN A 96 -9.29 14.00 12.27
CA ASN A 96 -10.52 14.74 12.05
C ASN A 96 -11.67 13.80 11.61
N GLU A 97 -12.91 14.27 11.70
CA GLU A 97 -14.11 13.47 11.41
C GLU A 97 -14.12 12.90 9.99
N ASP A 98 -13.68 13.69 9.01
CA ASP A 98 -13.57 13.28 7.62
C ASP A 98 -12.64 12.08 7.44
N ASN A 99 -11.45 12.12 8.04
CA ASN A 99 -10.47 11.01 7.98
C ASN A 99 -10.92 9.79 8.79
N GLN A 100 -11.63 9.98 9.92
CA GLN A 100 -12.24 8.88 10.65
C GLN A 100 -13.34 8.20 9.80
N GLY A 101 -14.17 9.00 9.13
CA GLY A 101 -15.20 8.52 8.21
C GLY A 101 -14.61 7.73 7.05
N ARG A 102 -13.54 8.22 6.42
CA ARG A 102 -12.82 7.49 5.36
C ARG A 102 -12.28 6.14 5.83
N LEU A 103 -11.63 6.10 6.99
CA LEU A 103 -11.13 4.85 7.57
C LEU A 103 -12.27 3.87 7.84
N ALA A 104 -13.36 4.33 8.47
CA ALA A 104 -14.52 3.49 8.79
C ALA A 104 -15.19 2.95 7.51
N ALA A 105 -15.36 3.79 6.49
CA ALA A 105 -15.94 3.40 5.21
C ALA A 105 -15.07 2.36 4.50
N LEU A 106 -13.75 2.56 4.44
CA LEU A 106 -12.84 1.60 3.82
C LEU A 106 -12.79 0.28 4.60
N LYS A 107 -12.76 0.34 5.93
CA LYS A 107 -12.82 -0.84 6.81
C LYS A 107 -14.08 -1.68 6.57
N GLY A 108 -15.21 -1.06 6.23
CA GLY A 108 -16.45 -1.76 5.90
C GLY A 108 -16.49 -2.39 4.50
N GLN A 109 -15.55 -2.04 3.62
CA GLN A 109 -15.50 -2.52 2.23
C GLN A 109 -14.52 -3.67 2.03
N VAL A 110 -13.44 -3.73 2.83
CA VAL A 110 -12.42 -4.78 2.71
C VAL A 110 -12.96 -6.16 3.07
N ASP A 111 -12.39 -7.22 2.48
CA ASP A 111 -12.81 -8.62 2.76
C ASP A 111 -12.56 -9.03 4.22
N PHE A 112 -11.54 -8.47 4.84
CA PHE A 112 -11.19 -8.74 6.22
C PHE A 112 -10.66 -7.48 6.91
N SER A 113 -11.04 -7.26 8.17
CA SER A 113 -10.37 -6.28 9.01
C SER A 113 -10.32 -6.72 10.46
N ALA A 114 -9.16 -6.52 11.08
CA ALA A 114 -8.95 -6.81 12.50
C ALA A 114 -7.85 -5.92 13.09
N SER A 115 -7.77 -5.88 14.41
CA SER A 115 -6.65 -5.29 15.14
C SER A 115 -5.73 -6.39 15.67
N VAL A 116 -4.42 -6.24 15.51
CA VAL A 116 -3.41 -7.18 16.02
C VAL A 116 -3.42 -7.18 17.56
N SER A 117 -3.52 -6.01 18.17
CA SER A 117 -3.83 -5.85 19.59
C SER A 117 -5.33 -5.68 19.80
N ALA A 118 -5.91 -6.48 20.72
CA ALA A 118 -7.28 -6.31 21.19
C ALA A 118 -7.49 -5.12 22.15
N SER A 119 -6.41 -4.43 22.53
CA SER A 119 -6.43 -3.21 23.35
C SER A 119 -6.17 -1.95 22.54
N ALA A 120 -6.61 -0.82 23.09
CA ALA A 120 -6.27 0.53 22.64
C ALA A 120 -4.74 0.79 22.63
N TYR A 121 -4.29 1.90 22.07
CA TYR A 121 -2.87 2.25 22.06
C TYR A 121 -2.31 2.39 23.47
N GLN A 122 -1.26 1.63 23.74
CA GLN A 122 -0.53 1.56 25.00
C GLN A 122 0.96 1.88 24.81
N SER A 123 1.58 1.36 23.75
CA SER A 123 3.00 1.61 23.49
C SER A 123 3.44 1.26 22.07
N TRP A 124 4.65 1.70 21.71
CA TRP A 124 5.32 1.36 20.46
C TRP A 124 5.46 -0.15 20.21
N ARG A 125 5.38 -0.98 21.27
CA ARG A 125 5.40 -2.44 21.13
C ARG A 125 4.25 -2.98 20.27
N GLN A 126 3.09 -2.32 20.27
CA GLN A 126 1.96 -2.71 19.41
C GLN A 126 2.26 -2.42 17.93
N LEU A 127 3.00 -1.35 17.62
CA LEU A 127 3.44 -1.06 16.25
C LEU A 127 4.44 -2.12 15.77
N ARG A 128 5.39 -2.52 16.63
CA ARG A 128 6.34 -3.59 16.30
C ARG A 128 5.66 -4.96 16.15
N ALA A 129 4.67 -5.25 17.00
CA ALA A 129 3.86 -6.46 16.88
C ALA A 129 3.07 -6.48 15.57
N TYR A 130 2.52 -5.33 15.15
CA TYR A 130 1.90 -5.18 13.84
C TYR A 130 2.87 -5.46 12.70
N GLN A 131 4.05 -4.83 12.67
CA GLN A 131 5.06 -5.10 11.63
C GLN A 131 5.46 -6.58 11.59
N THR A 132 5.63 -7.21 12.75
CA THR A 132 5.94 -8.64 12.86
C THR A 132 4.79 -9.50 12.29
N PHE A 133 3.54 -9.13 12.59
CA PHE A 133 2.36 -9.79 12.03
C PHE A 133 2.37 -9.69 10.51
N MET A 134 2.57 -8.50 9.94
CA MET A 134 2.60 -8.30 8.49
C MET A 134 3.68 -9.17 7.82
N LEU A 135 4.92 -9.13 8.32
CA LEU A 135 6.04 -9.92 7.78
C LEU A 135 5.82 -11.44 7.83
N THR A 136 5.11 -11.93 8.86
CA THR A 136 4.90 -13.38 9.06
C THR A 136 3.64 -13.91 8.38
N HIS A 137 2.76 -13.03 7.88
CA HIS A 137 1.48 -13.39 7.25
C HIS A 137 1.38 -12.99 5.78
N THR A 138 2.46 -12.42 5.22
CA THR A 138 2.58 -12.10 3.80
C THR A 138 3.83 -12.77 3.22
N ASP A 139 3.85 -12.90 1.90
CA ASP A 139 4.92 -13.58 1.16
C ASP A 139 5.99 -12.58 0.68
N GLY A 140 5.64 -11.29 0.64
CA GLY A 140 6.51 -10.19 0.24
C GLY A 140 5.87 -8.83 0.50
N ALA A 141 6.58 -7.75 0.15
CA ALA A 141 6.08 -6.39 0.31
C ALA A 141 6.18 -5.55 -0.97
N ILE A 142 5.27 -4.59 -1.09
CA ILE A 142 5.39 -3.45 -2.01
C ILE A 142 5.46 -2.22 -1.12
N LEU A 143 6.56 -1.48 -1.21
CA LEU A 143 6.85 -0.36 -0.33
C LEU A 143 7.03 0.91 -1.15
N VAL A 144 6.12 1.87 -0.98
CA VAL A 144 6.27 3.20 -1.59
C VAL A 144 7.10 4.08 -0.64
N TYR A 145 8.40 4.12 -0.89
CA TYR A 145 9.39 4.77 -0.05
C TYR A 145 10.66 5.08 -0.85
N ASP A 146 11.23 6.26 -0.61
CA ASP A 146 12.54 6.66 -1.14
C ASP A 146 13.55 6.75 0.02
N PRO A 147 14.61 5.92 0.03
CA PRO A 147 15.65 5.96 1.04
C PRO A 147 16.41 7.29 1.13
N GLU A 148 16.44 8.08 0.05
CA GLU A 148 17.06 9.42 0.04
C GLU A 148 16.14 10.49 0.64
N GLN A 149 14.84 10.20 0.78
CA GLN A 149 13.83 11.09 1.35
C GLN A 149 13.18 10.45 2.57
N GLU A 150 13.91 10.48 3.69
CA GLU A 150 13.49 9.82 4.93
C GLU A 150 12.10 10.28 5.41
N GLY A 151 11.34 9.30 5.91
CA GLY A 151 10.00 9.51 6.46
C GLY A 151 9.59 8.38 7.39
N LYS A 152 8.33 8.35 7.78
CA LYS A 152 7.74 7.26 8.59
C LYS A 152 7.87 5.87 7.96
N PRO A 153 7.85 5.68 6.62
CA PRO A 153 8.03 4.36 6.03
C PRO A 153 9.41 3.75 6.28
N LYS A 154 10.39 4.57 6.71
CA LYS A 154 11.71 4.09 7.13
C LYS A 154 11.64 2.95 8.15
N TYR A 155 10.69 3.00 9.09
CA TYR A 155 10.53 1.93 10.08
C TYR A 155 10.07 0.61 9.46
N ASP A 156 9.27 0.64 8.40
CA ASP A 156 8.84 -0.54 7.66
C ASP A 156 9.98 -1.03 6.74
N TYR A 157 10.67 -0.13 6.06
CA TYR A 157 11.86 -0.44 5.26
C TYR A 157 12.93 -1.16 6.09
N ASP A 158 13.27 -0.60 7.26
CA ASP A 158 14.33 -1.13 8.12
C ASP A 158 13.96 -2.53 8.64
N ILE A 159 12.69 -2.78 9.01
CA ILE A 159 12.26 -4.09 9.52
C ILE A 159 12.13 -5.14 8.41
N ILE A 160 11.69 -4.75 7.20
CA ILE A 160 11.64 -5.65 6.04
C ILE A 160 13.07 -6.04 5.65
N THR A 161 13.97 -5.07 5.52
CA THR A 161 15.39 -5.31 5.21
C THR A 161 16.03 -6.23 6.25
N LYS A 162 15.74 -5.99 7.54
CA LYS A 162 16.24 -6.85 8.61
C LYS A 162 15.71 -8.29 8.51
N TYR A 163 14.44 -8.45 8.15
CA TYR A 163 13.81 -9.76 7.98
C TYR A 163 14.44 -10.52 6.80
N GLN A 164 14.76 -9.82 5.71
CA GLN A 164 15.41 -10.36 4.52
C GLN A 164 16.81 -10.94 4.77
N GLU A 165 17.50 -10.51 5.83
CA GLU A 165 18.81 -11.10 6.21
C GLU A 165 18.71 -12.59 6.57
N THR A 166 17.53 -13.06 6.99
CA THR A 166 17.32 -14.43 7.48
C THR A 166 16.19 -15.17 6.78
N THR A 167 15.32 -14.48 6.05
CA THR A 167 14.13 -15.04 5.41
C THR A 167 14.03 -14.55 3.97
N THR A 168 13.73 -15.45 3.02
CA THR A 168 13.40 -15.01 1.65
C THR A 168 12.05 -14.29 1.66
N TYR A 169 12.10 -12.97 1.53
CA TYR A 169 10.93 -12.11 1.56
C TYR A 169 11.11 -10.99 0.52
N PRO A 170 10.62 -11.17 -0.74
CA PRO A 170 10.79 -10.17 -1.78
C PRO A 170 10.15 -8.83 -1.40
N MET A 171 10.81 -7.73 -1.75
CA MET A 171 10.27 -6.38 -1.59
C MET A 171 10.44 -5.61 -2.90
N GLU A 172 9.34 -5.10 -3.46
CA GLU A 172 9.38 -4.08 -4.50
C GLU A 172 9.38 -2.70 -3.84
N LEU A 173 10.45 -1.94 -4.06
CA LEU A 173 10.59 -0.58 -3.59
C LEU A 173 10.18 0.37 -4.71
N ILE A 174 9.19 1.21 -4.45
CA ILE A 174 8.70 2.26 -5.34
C ILE A 174 9.21 3.59 -4.78
N ASP A 175 10.28 4.09 -5.36
CA ASP A 175 10.92 5.36 -4.99
C ASP A 175 10.34 6.55 -5.77
N PHE A 176 10.89 7.74 -5.57
CA PHE A 176 10.41 8.94 -6.26
C PHE A 176 10.74 8.96 -7.76
N TYR A 177 11.79 8.27 -8.20
CA TYR A 177 12.04 8.10 -9.64
C TYR A 177 10.93 7.30 -10.30
N THR A 178 10.51 6.19 -9.68
CA THR A 178 9.40 5.36 -10.17
C THR A 178 8.08 6.14 -10.19
N LEU A 179 7.83 6.96 -9.16
CA LEU A 179 6.65 7.84 -9.12
C LEU A 179 6.69 8.92 -10.20
N GLN A 180 7.86 9.47 -10.51
CA GLN A 180 8.03 10.44 -11.58
C GLN A 180 7.81 9.82 -12.95
N ASP A 181 8.32 8.61 -13.17
CA ASP A 181 8.07 7.86 -14.41
C ASP A 181 6.57 7.58 -14.58
N ALA A 182 5.89 7.17 -13.52
CA ALA A 182 4.44 6.98 -13.53
C ALA A 182 3.68 8.28 -13.81
N ALA A 183 4.18 9.43 -13.35
CA ALA A 183 3.59 10.73 -13.66
C ALA A 183 3.68 11.05 -15.16
N ASN A 184 4.84 10.79 -15.77
CA ASN A 184 5.06 11.01 -17.20
C ASN A 184 4.16 10.10 -18.05
N GLU A 185 4.13 8.79 -17.72
CA GLU A 185 3.24 7.82 -18.38
C GLU A 185 1.76 8.19 -18.24
N TYR A 186 1.35 8.62 -17.04
CA TYR A 186 -0.02 9.06 -16.80
C TYR A 186 -0.36 10.28 -17.65
N GLU A 187 0.51 11.30 -17.69
CA GLU A 187 0.31 12.48 -18.54
C GLU A 187 0.15 12.09 -20.02
N GLU A 188 1.02 11.22 -20.54
CA GLU A 188 0.95 10.72 -21.91
C GLU A 188 -0.38 9.99 -22.18
N SER A 189 -0.85 9.16 -21.24
CA SER A 189 -2.13 8.45 -21.38
C SER A 189 -3.36 9.36 -21.41
N GLN A 190 -3.24 10.59 -20.89
CA GLN A 190 -4.31 11.58 -20.90
C GLN A 190 -4.28 12.48 -22.15
N ARG A 191 -3.24 12.39 -22.98
CA ARG A 191 -3.18 13.17 -24.22
C ARG A 191 -4.21 12.63 -25.21
N PRO A 192 -5.04 13.48 -25.84
CA PRO A 192 -5.88 13.05 -26.94
C PRO A 192 -5.01 12.48 -28.05
N ASP A 193 -5.44 11.39 -28.68
CA ASP A 193 -4.83 10.91 -29.93
C ASP A 193 -4.98 11.99 -31.00
N THR A 194 -3.95 12.83 -31.16
CA THR A 194 -3.87 13.78 -32.28
C THR A 194 -3.33 13.04 -33.50
N TRP A 195 -4.16 12.17 -34.07
CA TRP A 195 -4.00 11.67 -35.44
C TRP A 195 -5.05 12.35 -36.32
N ASP A 196 -4.85 13.64 -36.58
CA ASP A 196 -5.58 14.37 -37.61
C ASP A 196 -4.61 14.71 -38.75
N GLU A 197 -4.73 13.99 -39.87
CA GLU A 197 -4.25 14.42 -41.20
C GLU A 197 -5.29 15.36 -41.85
#